data_AF-A0A6I7N0T1-F1
#
_entry.id   AF-A0A6I7N0T1-F1
#
_cell.length_a   1.000
_cell.length_b   1.000
_cell.length_c   1.000
_cell.angle_alpha   90.00
_cell.angle_beta   90.00
_cell.angle_gamma   90.00
#
_symmetry.space_group_name_H-M   'P 1'
#
loop_
_entity.id
_entity.type
_entity.pdbx_description
1 polymer ?
#
loop_
_entity_poly.entity_id
_entity_poly.type
_entity_poly.pdbx_seq_one_letter_code
_entity_poly.pdbx_strand_id
1 'polypeptide(L)'
;MKNKSGFLNQSIKTFIGFYVLIYIFPFPVNHFPYGYMLISQHIDSAKGSLSLFVGKYVLGFENLEYVPLNGSGDTTLDYISLVSYGLLAALISMAVLFLVRNKSRLDQFYHLILIYARYFVGLTLISYGVIKFLQGQFPSPSYLALESTYGDFSPMGLAWRFFGYSDLYKGFMGVAETMAGLLLLIRRTQLLGALISITVTANIFLVNLSFDVPVKLFSGHLLFFSLLIALPYLRSLIDFFLLHKPSQLTSIVYPLTNKWKKIIYWGAKAYFVGL
;
A
#
# COMPACT_ATOMS: atom_id res chain seq x y z
N MET A 1 -8.77 -14.74 -34.26
CA MET A 1 -9.30 -14.51 -32.89
C MET A 1 -8.38 -14.96 -31.74
N LYS A 2 -7.11 -15.34 -31.96
CA LYS A 2 -6.27 -16.07 -30.96
C LYS A 2 -5.42 -15.22 -30.00
N ASN A 3 -5.50 -13.87 -29.98
CA ASN A 3 -4.56 -13.03 -29.21
C ASN A 3 -5.22 -11.96 -28.30
N LYS A 4 -6.56 -11.95 -28.17
CA LYS A 4 -7.27 -10.95 -27.33
C LYS A 4 -7.00 -11.12 -25.83
N SER A 5 -6.96 -12.37 -25.35
CA SER A 5 -6.70 -12.68 -23.92
C SER A 5 -5.29 -12.26 -23.47
N GLY A 6 -4.27 -12.51 -24.32
CA GLY A 6 -2.89 -12.12 -24.01
C GLY A 6 -2.69 -10.60 -24.00
N PHE A 7 -3.36 -9.87 -24.90
CA PHE A 7 -3.32 -8.41 -24.92
C PHE A 7 -4.02 -7.81 -23.69
N LEU A 8 -5.21 -8.31 -23.34
CA LEU A 8 -5.98 -7.83 -22.18
C LEU A 8 -5.21 -8.03 -20.85
N ASN A 9 -4.58 -9.20 -20.68
CA ASN A 9 -3.76 -9.45 -19.50
C ASN A 9 -2.56 -8.49 -19.43
N GLN A 10 -1.95 -8.16 -20.58
CA GLN A 10 -0.83 -7.23 -20.63
C GLN A 10 -1.26 -5.80 -20.30
N SER A 11 -2.41 -5.36 -20.82
CA SER A 11 -2.91 -4.01 -20.56
C SER A 11 -3.26 -3.83 -19.08
N ILE A 12 -3.88 -4.83 -18.45
CA ILE A 12 -4.21 -4.82 -17.02
C ILE A 12 -2.93 -4.74 -16.18
N LYS A 13 -1.93 -5.60 -16.45
CA LYS A 13 -0.65 -5.56 -15.73
C LYS A 13 0.05 -4.20 -15.86
N THR A 14 0.05 -3.63 -17.05
CA THR A 14 0.69 -2.33 -17.32
C THR A 14 -0.03 -1.21 -16.58
N PHE A 15 -1.36 -1.20 -16.62
CA PHE A 15 -2.20 -0.27 -15.85
C PHE A 15 -1.96 -0.35 -14.35
N ILE A 16 -2.06 -1.54 -13.77
CA ILE A 16 -1.79 -1.75 -12.34
C ILE A 16 -0.37 -1.32 -12.01
N GLY A 17 0.60 -1.64 -12.88
CA GLY A 17 1.99 -1.26 -12.72
C GLY A 17 2.19 0.25 -12.55
N PHE A 18 1.62 1.04 -13.46
CA PHE A 18 1.70 2.51 -13.37
C PHE A 18 0.86 3.09 -12.25
N TYR A 19 -0.32 2.53 -11.99
CA TYR A 19 -1.17 2.96 -10.89
C TYR A 19 -0.45 2.84 -9.54
N VAL A 20 0.11 1.66 -9.26
CA VAL A 20 0.89 1.39 -8.05
C VAL A 20 2.11 2.32 -7.97
N LEU A 21 2.80 2.53 -9.09
CA LEU A 21 3.95 3.43 -9.15
C LEU A 21 3.56 4.87 -8.77
N ILE A 22 2.51 5.42 -9.37
CA ILE A 22 2.05 6.80 -9.14
C ILE A 22 1.54 6.97 -7.70
N TYR A 23 0.81 5.97 -7.20
CA TYR A 23 0.26 6.01 -5.84
C TYR A 23 1.38 6.01 -4.80
N ILE A 24 2.32 5.07 -4.89
CA ILE A 24 3.36 4.83 -3.87
C ILE A 24 4.52 5.85 -3.98
N PHE A 25 4.89 6.26 -5.19
CA PHE A 25 5.96 7.25 -5.37
C PHE A 25 5.52 8.60 -4.78
N PRO A 26 6.34 9.27 -3.95
CA PRO A 26 7.81 9.28 -3.94
C PRO A 26 8.53 8.27 -3.02
N PHE A 27 7.85 7.31 -2.40
CA PHE A 27 8.53 6.29 -1.59
C PHE A 27 9.62 5.55 -2.41
N PRO A 28 10.78 5.20 -1.83
CA PRO A 28 11.23 5.48 -0.47
C PRO A 28 12.03 6.77 -0.33
N VAL A 29 12.05 7.64 -1.35
CA VAL A 29 12.86 8.87 -1.36
C VAL A 29 12.56 9.75 -0.16
N ASN A 30 11.29 9.80 0.25
CA ASN A 30 10.82 10.54 1.42
C ASN A 30 11.42 10.09 2.77
N HIS A 31 12.00 8.88 2.85
CA HIS A 31 12.62 8.37 4.08
C HIS A 31 14.13 8.68 4.17
N PHE A 32 14.74 9.17 3.09
CA PHE A 32 16.15 9.54 3.12
C PHE A 32 16.34 10.98 3.63
N PRO A 33 17.45 11.28 4.34
CA PRO A 33 17.79 12.65 4.73
C PRO A 33 17.75 13.60 3.53
N TYR A 34 17.07 14.73 3.67
CA TYR A 34 16.82 15.74 2.62
C TYR A 34 16.02 15.26 1.40
N GLY A 35 15.68 13.97 1.28
CA GLY A 35 14.92 13.43 0.15
C GLY A 35 13.53 14.06 0.02
N TYR A 36 12.90 14.39 1.15
CA TYR A 36 11.65 15.12 1.16
C TYR A 36 11.78 16.51 0.53
N MET A 37 12.73 17.32 0.99
CA MET A 37 12.95 18.70 0.53
C MET A 37 13.40 18.75 -0.93
N LEU A 38 14.24 17.81 -1.37
CA LEU A 38 14.79 17.88 -2.72
C LEU A 38 13.85 17.31 -3.78
N ILE A 39 13.03 16.31 -3.43
CA ILE A 39 12.30 15.50 -4.42
C ILE A 39 10.83 15.33 -4.01
N SER A 40 10.55 14.79 -2.82
CA SER A 40 9.18 14.38 -2.47
C SER A 40 8.20 15.54 -2.45
N GLN A 41 8.58 16.70 -1.88
CA GLN A 41 7.69 17.86 -1.81
C GLN A 41 7.23 18.35 -3.19
N HIS A 42 8.11 18.27 -4.20
CA HIS A 42 7.79 18.70 -5.56
C HIS A 42 6.85 17.70 -6.25
N ILE A 43 7.05 16.40 -6.00
CA ILE A 43 6.18 15.35 -6.51
C ILE A 43 4.80 15.43 -5.86
N ASP A 44 4.74 15.59 -4.53
CA ASP A 44 3.50 15.69 -3.78
C ASP A 44 2.73 16.96 -4.20
N SER A 45 3.42 18.08 -4.40
CA SER A 45 2.83 19.29 -4.97
C SER A 45 2.28 19.05 -6.38
N ALA A 46 3.02 18.36 -7.26
CA ALA A 46 2.57 18.06 -8.61
C ALA A 46 1.34 17.12 -8.61
N LYS A 47 1.32 16.12 -7.73
CA LYS A 47 0.17 15.22 -7.51
C LYS A 47 -1.05 15.98 -6.99
N GLY A 48 -0.84 16.94 -6.08
CA GLY A 48 -1.86 17.86 -5.59
C GLY A 48 -2.44 18.72 -6.71
N SER A 49 -1.59 19.37 -7.51
CA SER A 49 -2.02 20.18 -8.66
C SER A 49 -2.78 19.37 -9.71
N LEU A 50 -2.34 18.13 -9.99
CA LEU A 50 -3.08 17.22 -10.86
C LEU A 50 -4.47 16.92 -10.30
N SER A 51 -4.57 16.67 -8.99
CA SER A 51 -5.84 16.34 -8.34
C SER A 51 -6.80 17.52 -8.36
N LEU A 52 -6.30 18.74 -8.12
CA LEU A 52 -7.09 19.97 -8.25
C LEU A 52 -7.55 20.20 -9.70
N PHE A 53 -6.67 19.96 -10.68
CA PHE A 53 -7.01 20.07 -12.10
C PHE A 53 -8.13 19.10 -12.48
N VAL A 54 -7.99 17.81 -12.13
CA VAL A 54 -9.01 16.78 -12.40
C VAL A 54 -10.29 17.10 -11.65
N GLY A 55 -10.20 17.48 -10.37
CA GLY A 55 -11.34 17.87 -9.55
C GLY A 55 -12.15 19.00 -10.19
N LYS A 56 -11.47 20.05 -10.65
CA LYS A 56 -12.11 21.22 -11.28
C LYS A 56 -12.66 20.93 -12.67
N TYR A 57 -11.83 20.40 -13.57
CA TYR A 57 -12.14 20.34 -15.00
C TYR A 57 -12.79 19.02 -15.45
N VAL A 58 -12.57 17.92 -14.73
CA VAL A 58 -13.13 16.60 -15.08
C VAL A 58 -14.33 16.28 -14.21
N LEU A 59 -14.28 16.60 -12.91
CA LEU A 59 -15.32 16.25 -11.95
C LEU A 59 -16.25 17.41 -11.58
N GLY A 60 -15.94 18.64 -11.98
CA GLY A 60 -16.81 19.81 -11.82
C GLY A 60 -16.87 20.40 -10.41
N PHE A 61 -15.88 20.16 -9.56
CA PHE A 61 -15.82 20.79 -8.23
C PHE A 61 -15.22 22.20 -8.33
N GLU A 62 -16.03 23.22 -8.02
CA GLU A 62 -15.63 24.63 -8.16
C GLU A 62 -14.80 25.17 -6.98
N ASN A 63 -15.04 24.68 -5.76
CA ASN A 63 -14.40 25.14 -4.52
C ASN A 63 -13.62 24.01 -3.84
N LEU A 64 -12.56 23.53 -4.48
CA LEU A 64 -11.62 22.59 -3.86
C LEU A 64 -10.50 23.35 -3.18
N GLU A 65 -10.48 23.31 -1.85
CA GLU A 65 -9.35 23.78 -1.06
C GLU A 65 -8.47 22.60 -0.65
N TYR A 66 -7.16 22.83 -0.67
CA TYR A 66 -6.21 21.91 -0.07
C TYR A 66 -6.41 21.96 1.45
N VAL A 67 -6.90 20.87 2.03
CA VAL A 67 -6.98 20.74 3.49
C VAL A 67 -5.59 20.34 3.97
N PRO A 68 -4.89 21.18 4.76
CA PRO A 68 -3.59 20.80 5.32
C PRO A 68 -3.73 19.56 6.20
N LEU A 69 -2.63 18.82 6.36
CA LEU A 69 -2.53 17.59 7.14
C LEU A 69 -3.26 17.72 8.49
N ASN A 70 -4.45 17.14 8.57
CA ASN A 70 -5.31 17.13 9.77
C ASN A 70 -5.37 15.74 10.42
N GLY A 71 -4.50 14.82 9.99
CA GLY A 71 -4.49 13.42 10.42
C GLY A 71 -5.51 12.52 9.70
N SER A 72 -6.36 13.07 8.82
CA SER A 72 -7.22 12.31 7.90
C SER A 72 -6.50 12.02 6.58
N GLY A 73 -6.68 10.81 6.06
CA GLY A 73 -6.32 10.42 4.68
C GLY A 73 -7.54 10.16 3.80
N ASP A 74 -8.73 10.61 4.23
CA ASP A 74 -10.02 10.42 3.54
C ASP A 74 -10.73 11.76 3.26
N THR A 75 -9.98 12.81 2.88
CA THR A 75 -10.58 14.09 2.47
C THR A 75 -11.18 13.99 1.07
N THR A 76 -12.06 14.94 0.69
CA THR A 76 -12.58 15.03 -0.67
C THR A 76 -11.46 15.05 -1.71
N LEU A 77 -10.36 15.75 -1.41
CA LEU A 77 -9.21 15.80 -2.29
C LEU A 77 -8.54 14.44 -2.44
N ASP A 78 -8.46 13.62 -1.38
CA ASP A 78 -7.87 12.27 -1.44
C ASP A 78 -8.68 11.32 -2.35
N TYR A 79 -10.01 11.40 -2.30
CA TYR A 79 -10.88 10.66 -3.23
C TYR A 79 -10.70 11.13 -4.69
N ILE A 80 -10.53 12.43 -4.90
CA ILE A 80 -10.23 12.98 -6.24
C ILE A 80 -8.84 12.55 -6.69
N SER A 81 -7.85 12.51 -5.80
CA SER A 81 -6.51 12.02 -6.08
C SER A 81 -6.54 10.58 -6.56
N LEU A 82 -7.38 9.73 -5.98
CA LEU A 82 -7.57 8.35 -6.43
C LEU A 82 -7.97 8.27 -7.92
N VAL A 83 -9.00 9.03 -8.30
CA VAL A 83 -9.47 9.11 -9.69
C VAL A 83 -8.38 9.68 -10.60
N SER A 84 -7.70 10.73 -10.14
CA SER A 84 -6.63 11.41 -10.88
C SER A 84 -5.47 10.47 -11.19
N TYR A 85 -5.03 9.68 -10.21
CA TYR A 85 -3.95 8.70 -10.39
C TYR A 85 -4.40 7.55 -11.30
N GLY A 86 -5.66 7.12 -11.21
CA GLY A 86 -6.24 6.15 -12.12
C GLY A 86 -6.25 6.63 -13.57
N LEU A 87 -6.71 7.86 -13.82
CA LEU A 87 -6.71 8.47 -15.16
C LEU A 87 -5.29 8.62 -15.71
N LEU A 88 -4.36 9.13 -14.90
CA LEU A 88 -2.96 9.28 -15.31
C LEU A 88 -2.33 7.92 -15.61
N ALA A 89 -2.57 6.91 -14.78
CA ALA A 89 -2.09 5.54 -15.02
C ALA A 89 -2.65 4.96 -16.33
N ALA A 90 -3.93 5.19 -16.64
CA ALA A 90 -4.56 4.75 -17.88
C ALA A 90 -3.92 5.42 -19.11
N LEU A 91 -3.70 6.74 -19.06
CA LEU A 91 -3.06 7.49 -20.14
C LEU A 91 -1.62 7.01 -20.39
N ILE A 92 -0.81 6.90 -19.33
CA ILE A 92 0.57 6.42 -19.44
C ILE A 92 0.61 4.99 -19.95
N SER A 93 -0.28 4.12 -19.45
CA SER A 93 -0.34 2.72 -19.90
C SER A 93 -0.71 2.61 -21.37
N MET A 94 -1.65 3.42 -21.85
CA MET A 94 -2.02 3.45 -23.26
C MET A 94 -0.84 3.89 -24.14
N ALA A 95 -0.14 4.96 -23.75
CA ALA A 95 1.06 5.43 -24.45
C ALA A 95 2.17 4.37 -24.47
N VAL A 96 2.43 3.71 -23.33
CA VAL A 96 3.46 2.68 -23.22
C VAL A 96 3.11 1.43 -24.02
N LEU A 97 1.85 1.00 -24.04
CA LEU A 97 1.42 -0.13 -24.87
C LEU A 97 1.53 0.17 -26.36
N PHE A 98 1.36 1.43 -26.77
CA PHE A 98 1.55 1.87 -28.15
C PHE A 98 3.03 1.86 -28.55
N LEU A 99 3.91 2.39 -27.70
CA LEU A 99 5.35 2.55 -27.97
C LEU A 99 6.15 1.25 -27.74
N VAL A 100 5.84 0.49 -26.70
CA VAL A 100 6.58 -0.69 -26.26
C VAL A 100 5.80 -1.95 -26.60
N ARG A 101 6.14 -2.56 -27.74
CA ARG A 101 5.52 -3.84 -28.18
C ARG A 101 6.19 -5.09 -27.59
N ASN A 102 7.24 -4.92 -26.78
CA ASN A 102 7.96 -6.04 -26.16
C ASN A 102 7.28 -6.49 -24.87
N LYS A 103 6.50 -7.58 -24.95
CA LYS A 103 5.77 -8.19 -23.82
C LYS A 103 6.67 -8.53 -22.64
N SER A 104 7.88 -9.06 -22.90
CA SER A 104 8.83 -9.45 -21.84
C SER A 104 9.26 -8.25 -20.98
N ARG A 105 9.48 -7.08 -21.60
CA ARG A 105 9.82 -5.85 -20.84
C ARG A 105 8.67 -5.38 -19.95
N LEU A 106 7.44 -5.49 -20.43
CA LEU A 106 6.26 -5.08 -19.66
C LEU A 106 5.97 -6.05 -18.51
N ASP A 107 6.16 -7.37 -18.71
CA ASP A 107 6.10 -8.34 -17.62
C ASP A 107 7.20 -8.10 -16.59
N GLN A 108 8.44 -7.81 -17.02
CA GLN A 108 9.53 -7.44 -16.12
C GLN A 108 9.20 -6.17 -15.31
N PHE A 109 8.64 -5.14 -15.95
CA PHE A 109 8.17 -3.94 -15.26
C PHE A 109 7.14 -4.28 -14.18
N TYR A 110 6.11 -5.05 -14.51
CA TYR A 110 5.09 -5.46 -13.55
C TYR A 110 5.69 -6.23 -12.35
N HIS A 111 6.64 -7.13 -12.61
CA HIS A 111 7.35 -7.83 -11.53
C HIS A 111 8.12 -6.86 -10.63
N LEU A 112 8.83 -5.87 -11.19
CA LEU A 112 9.51 -4.82 -10.42
C LEU A 112 8.54 -3.99 -9.58
N ILE A 113 7.34 -3.69 -10.10
CA ILE A 113 6.31 -2.99 -9.35
C ILE A 113 5.78 -3.83 -8.17
N LEU A 114 5.57 -5.13 -8.34
CA LEU A 114 5.18 -5.99 -7.22
C LEU A 114 6.26 -6.02 -6.12
N ILE A 115 7.53 -5.97 -6.51
CA ILE A 115 8.64 -5.88 -5.56
C ILE A 115 8.60 -4.54 -4.82
N TYR A 116 8.40 -3.44 -5.54
CA TYR A 116 8.28 -2.11 -4.98
C TYR A 116 7.11 -2.01 -3.99
N ALA A 117 5.92 -2.48 -4.37
CA ALA A 117 4.75 -2.58 -3.51
C ALA A 117 5.02 -3.44 -2.26
N ARG A 118 5.75 -4.55 -2.41
CA ARG A 118 6.13 -5.42 -1.28
C ARG A 118 6.97 -4.69 -0.24
N TYR A 119 7.97 -3.91 -0.68
CA TYR A 119 8.78 -3.12 0.24
C TYR A 119 7.98 -2.00 0.89
N PHE A 120 7.10 -1.34 0.14
CA PHE A 120 6.20 -0.32 0.67
C PHE A 120 5.28 -0.87 1.76
N VAL A 121 4.51 -1.92 1.46
CA VAL A 121 3.61 -2.58 2.42
C VAL A 121 4.41 -3.11 3.61
N GLY A 122 5.53 -3.78 3.37
CA GLY A 122 6.35 -4.37 4.43
C GLY A 122 6.85 -3.34 5.44
N LEU A 123 7.44 -2.24 4.96
CA LEU A 123 7.94 -1.17 5.84
C LEU A 123 6.80 -0.40 6.51
N THR A 124 5.67 -0.21 5.82
CA THR A 124 4.50 0.45 6.39
C THR A 124 3.94 -0.37 7.57
N LEU A 125 3.78 -1.68 7.40
CA LEU A 125 3.29 -2.56 8.48
C LEU A 125 4.28 -2.66 9.64
N ILE A 126 5.58 -2.67 9.39
CA ILE A 126 6.59 -2.60 10.46
C ILE A 126 6.45 -1.30 11.23
N SER A 127 6.40 -0.15 10.54
CA SER A 127 6.25 1.16 11.16
C SER A 127 4.98 1.26 12.01
N TYR A 128 3.82 0.88 11.46
CA TYR A 128 2.55 0.87 12.18
C TYR A 128 2.58 -0.07 13.39
N GLY A 129 3.11 -1.29 13.23
CA GLY A 129 3.22 -2.25 14.32
C GLY A 129 4.13 -1.76 15.44
N VAL A 130 5.27 -1.14 15.11
CA VAL A 130 6.22 -0.56 16.08
C VAL A 130 5.60 0.63 16.82
N ILE A 131 4.87 1.51 16.13
CA ILE A 131 4.16 2.65 16.74
C ILE A 131 3.14 2.16 17.77
N LYS A 132 2.47 1.02 17.54
CA LYS A 132 1.54 0.42 18.51
C LYS A 132 2.21 -0.01 19.82
N PHE A 133 3.49 -0.37 19.79
CA PHE A 133 4.27 -0.68 20.99
C PHE A 133 4.82 0.57 21.68
N LEU A 134 5.40 1.50 20.91
CA LEU A 134 6.23 2.57 21.46
C LEU A 134 5.47 3.85 21.81
N GLN A 135 4.42 4.19 21.06
CA GLN A 135 3.81 5.53 21.11
C GLN A 135 2.31 5.52 21.44
N GLY A 136 1.72 4.34 21.65
CA GLY A 136 0.33 4.21 22.09
C GLY A 136 -0.67 4.81 21.08
N GLN A 137 -0.79 4.19 19.90
CA GLN A 137 -1.79 4.58 18.89
C GLN A 137 -3.23 4.69 19.46
N PHE A 138 -3.49 3.96 20.54
CA PHE A 138 -4.71 4.03 21.34
C PHE A 138 -4.39 4.57 22.74
N PRO A 139 -4.37 5.91 22.93
CA PRO A 139 -4.11 6.52 24.23
C PRO A 139 -5.23 6.22 25.23
N SER A 140 -4.90 6.33 26.52
CA SER A 140 -5.91 6.30 27.58
C SER A 140 -6.94 7.43 27.40
N PRO A 141 -8.19 7.24 27.87
CA PRO A 141 -9.21 8.28 27.79
C PRO A 141 -8.75 9.59 28.44
N SER A 142 -8.99 10.72 27.76
CA SER A 142 -8.79 12.05 28.34
C SER A 142 -9.82 12.36 29.44
N TYR A 143 -9.60 13.40 30.25
CA TYR A 143 -10.58 13.81 31.26
C TYR A 143 -11.96 14.11 30.67
N LEU A 144 -12.03 14.80 29.53
CA LEU A 144 -13.27 15.05 28.79
C LEU A 144 -13.95 13.75 28.32
N ALA A 145 -13.14 12.74 27.96
CA ALA A 145 -13.65 11.43 27.59
C ALA A 145 -14.24 10.66 28.76
N LEU A 146 -13.83 10.94 30.01
CA LEU A 146 -14.38 10.28 31.20
C LEU A 146 -15.74 10.89 31.62
N GLU A 147 -15.98 12.16 31.28
CA GLU A 147 -17.25 12.85 31.55
C GLU A 147 -18.32 12.59 30.47
N SER A 148 -17.92 12.10 29.30
CA SER A 148 -18.82 11.81 28.18
C SER A 148 -19.56 10.49 28.39
N THR A 149 -20.84 10.44 28.00
CA THR A 149 -21.58 9.17 28.03
C THR A 149 -21.22 8.30 26.81
N TYR A 150 -21.46 6.99 26.91
CA TYR A 150 -21.14 6.05 25.83
C TYR A 150 -21.81 6.41 24.50
N GLY A 151 -23.04 6.96 24.56
CA GLY A 151 -23.80 7.37 23.37
C GLY A 151 -23.28 8.63 22.68
N ASP A 152 -22.50 9.44 23.38
CA ASP A 152 -21.99 10.72 22.87
C ASP A 152 -20.65 10.58 22.12
N PHE A 153 -20.03 9.39 22.16
CA PHE A 153 -18.79 9.15 21.45
C PHE A 153 -18.99 9.02 19.95
N SER A 154 -18.08 9.64 19.18
CA SER A 154 -17.96 9.35 17.76
C SER A 154 -17.62 7.86 17.52
N PRO A 155 -17.96 7.30 16.35
CA PRO A 155 -17.60 5.93 16.00
C PRO A 155 -16.09 5.63 16.16
N MET A 156 -15.24 6.55 15.72
CA MET A 156 -13.78 6.45 15.91
C MET A 156 -13.41 6.49 17.39
N GLY A 157 -14.06 7.36 18.17
CA GLY A 157 -13.85 7.45 19.61
C GLY A 157 -14.18 6.14 20.33
N LEU A 158 -15.22 5.43 19.91
CA LEU A 158 -15.56 4.11 20.45
C LEU A 158 -14.49 3.07 20.12
N ALA A 159 -14.04 3.02 18.86
CA ALA A 159 -12.97 2.12 18.45
C ALA A 159 -11.67 2.36 19.22
N TRP A 160 -11.26 3.62 19.37
CA TRP A 160 -10.02 3.97 20.08
C TRP A 160 -10.03 3.50 21.53
N ARG A 161 -11.18 3.61 22.21
CA ARG A 161 -11.34 3.13 23.59
C ARG A 161 -11.38 1.59 23.66
N PHE A 162 -12.08 0.94 22.73
CA PHE A 162 -12.14 -0.52 22.65
C PHE A 162 -10.75 -1.13 22.46
N PHE A 163 -9.98 -0.64 21.49
CA PHE A 163 -8.62 -1.12 21.23
C PHE A 163 -7.60 -0.65 22.28
N GLY A 164 -7.82 0.51 22.89
CA GLY A 164 -6.99 1.03 23.97
C GLY A 164 -7.14 0.28 25.29
N TYR A 165 -8.31 -0.32 25.54
CA TYR A 165 -8.60 -1.02 26.80
C TYR A 165 -7.74 -2.28 27.01
N SER A 166 -7.55 -3.10 25.96
CA SER A 166 -6.82 -4.37 26.07
C SER A 166 -5.39 -4.26 25.56
N ASP A 167 -4.44 -4.17 26.50
CA ASP A 167 -3.01 -4.17 26.19
C ASP A 167 -2.57 -5.43 25.43
N LEU A 168 -3.15 -6.59 25.77
CA LEU A 168 -2.87 -7.84 25.07
C LEU A 168 -3.35 -7.79 23.61
N TYR A 169 -4.56 -7.28 23.36
CA TYR A 169 -5.08 -7.15 22.00
C TYR A 169 -4.27 -6.14 21.19
N LYS A 170 -3.95 -4.99 21.79
CA LYS A 170 -3.08 -3.96 21.19
C LYS A 170 -1.71 -4.53 20.83
N GLY A 171 -1.08 -5.27 21.75
CA GLY A 171 0.19 -5.94 21.54
C GLY A 171 0.12 -7.01 20.45
N PHE A 172 -0.94 -7.83 20.44
CA PHE A 172 -1.17 -8.84 19.41
C PHE A 172 -1.26 -8.21 18.01
N MET A 173 -2.03 -7.12 17.86
CA MET A 173 -2.13 -6.38 16.60
C MET A 173 -0.77 -5.82 16.16
N GLY A 174 0.00 -5.25 17.10
CA GLY A 174 1.36 -4.76 16.84
C GLY A 174 2.29 -5.87 16.36
N VAL A 175 2.31 -7.02 17.06
CA VAL A 175 3.15 -8.18 16.67
C VAL A 175 2.73 -8.68 15.30
N ALA A 176 1.43 -8.81 15.04
CA ALA A 176 0.92 -9.30 13.77
C ALA A 176 1.33 -8.39 12.60
N GLU A 177 1.23 -7.07 12.76
CA GLU A 177 1.67 -6.08 11.77
C GLU A 177 3.18 -6.13 11.52
N THR A 178 3.98 -6.08 12.59
CA THR A 178 5.44 -6.12 12.48
C THR A 178 5.91 -7.44 11.86
N MET A 179 5.34 -8.57 12.28
CA MET A 179 5.67 -9.89 11.74
C MET A 179 5.27 -10.00 10.26
N ALA A 180 4.07 -9.55 9.88
CA ALA A 180 3.64 -9.53 8.49
C ALA A 180 4.62 -8.75 7.61
N GLY A 181 5.01 -7.56 8.06
CA GLY A 181 5.97 -6.72 7.34
C GLY A 181 7.36 -7.34 7.25
N LEU A 182 7.91 -7.87 8.35
CA LEU A 182 9.21 -8.55 8.36
C LEU A 182 9.25 -9.75 7.40
N LEU A 183 8.19 -10.57 7.41
CA LEU A 183 8.08 -11.74 6.53
C LEU A 183 7.98 -11.33 5.06
N LEU A 184 7.36 -10.20 4.73
CA LEU A 184 7.34 -9.64 3.36
C LEU A 184 8.74 -9.22 2.87
N LEU A 185 9.61 -8.71 3.76
CA LEU A 185 10.96 -8.29 3.38
C LEU A 185 11.92 -9.46 3.13
N ILE A 186 11.60 -10.64 3.67
CA ILE A 186 12.38 -11.86 3.50
C ILE A 186 11.83 -12.65 2.30
N ARG A 187 12.65 -12.78 1.25
CA ARG A 187 12.25 -13.42 -0.03
C ARG A 187 11.68 -14.83 0.14
N ARG A 188 12.21 -15.60 1.10
CA ARG A 188 11.78 -17.00 1.34
C ARG A 188 10.40 -17.09 1.99
N THR A 189 10.01 -16.09 2.77
CA THR A 189 8.75 -16.05 3.52
C THR A 189 7.71 -15.11 2.91
N GLN A 190 7.98 -14.57 1.72
CA GLN A 190 7.14 -13.53 1.10
C GLN A 190 5.67 -13.93 0.95
N LEU A 191 5.37 -15.20 0.65
CA LEU A 191 3.99 -15.67 0.51
C LEU A 191 3.28 -15.68 1.87
N LEU A 192 3.95 -16.22 2.90
CA LEU A 192 3.41 -16.20 4.26
C LEU A 192 3.20 -14.76 4.75
N GLY A 193 4.18 -13.89 4.52
CA GLY A 193 4.06 -12.46 4.82
C GLY A 193 2.88 -11.82 4.08
N ALA A 194 2.65 -12.15 2.81
CA ALA A 194 1.53 -11.61 2.04
C ALA A 194 0.17 -12.09 2.57
N LEU A 195 0.05 -13.37 2.93
CA LEU A 195 -1.19 -13.91 3.52
C LEU A 195 -1.51 -13.26 4.86
N ILE A 196 -0.52 -13.14 5.76
CA ILE A 196 -0.71 -12.46 7.05
C ILE A 196 -1.03 -10.97 6.82
N SER A 197 -0.35 -10.32 5.88
CA SER A 197 -0.62 -8.91 5.52
C SER A 197 -2.05 -8.73 5.02
N ILE A 198 -2.57 -9.63 4.19
CA ILE A 198 -3.97 -9.61 3.75
C ILE A 198 -4.90 -9.69 4.97
N THR A 199 -4.70 -10.64 5.89
CA THR A 199 -5.54 -10.79 7.08
C THR A 199 -5.51 -9.54 7.96
N VAL A 200 -4.31 -9.02 8.25
CA VAL A 200 -4.10 -7.85 9.10
C VAL A 200 -4.69 -6.60 8.46
N THR A 201 -4.36 -6.31 7.20
CA THR A 201 -4.86 -5.12 6.49
C THR A 201 -6.36 -5.20 6.22
N ALA A 202 -6.91 -6.39 6.00
CA ALA A 202 -8.36 -6.57 5.90
C ALA A 202 -9.06 -6.24 7.22
N ASN A 203 -8.51 -6.70 8.36
CA ASN A 203 -9.05 -6.34 9.66
C ASN A 203 -9.00 -4.82 9.91
N ILE A 204 -7.86 -4.18 9.65
CA ILE A 204 -7.69 -2.72 9.78
C ILE A 204 -8.68 -1.99 8.88
N PHE A 205 -8.79 -2.39 7.62
CA PHE A 205 -9.71 -1.76 6.66
C PHE A 205 -11.17 -1.90 7.09
N LEU A 206 -11.58 -3.09 7.55
CA LEU A 206 -12.93 -3.31 8.07
C LEU A 206 -13.22 -2.45 9.29
N VAL A 207 -12.28 -2.36 10.25
CA VAL A 207 -12.40 -1.45 11.40
C VAL A 207 -12.56 0.00 10.93
N ASN A 208 -11.77 0.43 9.95
CA ASN A 208 -11.83 1.81 9.46
C ASN A 208 -13.16 2.13 8.74
N LEU A 209 -13.72 1.15 8.02
CA LEU A 209 -15.06 1.26 7.45
C LEU A 209 -16.15 1.30 8.54
N SER A 210 -16.09 0.39 9.51
CA SER A 210 -17.14 0.22 10.52
C SER A 210 -17.18 1.34 11.56
N PHE A 211 -16.02 1.89 11.93
CA PHE A 211 -15.90 2.91 12.98
C PHE A 211 -15.58 4.29 12.44
N ASP A 212 -15.87 4.51 11.16
CA ASP A 212 -15.64 5.76 10.45
C ASP A 212 -14.25 6.40 10.70
N VAL A 213 -13.21 5.56 10.75
CA VAL A 213 -11.83 6.03 10.96
C VAL A 213 -11.31 6.65 9.66
N PRO A 214 -10.76 7.88 9.67
CA PRO A 214 -10.45 8.63 8.46
C PRO A 214 -9.12 8.21 7.79
N VAL A 215 -8.92 6.91 7.56
CA VAL A 215 -7.78 6.32 6.83
C VAL A 215 -8.20 5.08 6.01
N LYS A 216 -9.44 5.06 5.53
CA LYS A 216 -10.04 3.97 4.73
C LYS A 216 -9.35 3.82 3.40
N LEU A 217 -9.05 4.92 2.71
CA LEU A 217 -8.35 4.88 1.42
C LEU A 217 -6.98 4.24 1.59
N PHE A 218 -6.19 4.70 2.55
CA PHE A 218 -4.84 4.18 2.78
C PHE A 218 -4.84 2.69 3.16
N SER A 219 -5.66 2.30 4.14
CA SER A 219 -5.77 0.90 4.57
C SER A 219 -6.32 -0.02 3.47
N GLY A 220 -7.26 0.46 2.66
CA GLY A 220 -7.76 -0.24 1.48
C GLY A 220 -6.68 -0.46 0.41
N HIS A 221 -5.78 0.51 0.21
CA HIS A 221 -4.64 0.36 -0.69
C HIS A 221 -3.60 -0.64 -0.17
N LEU A 222 -3.34 -0.67 1.14
CA LEU A 222 -2.47 -1.70 1.74
C LEU A 222 -3.05 -3.11 1.53
N LEU A 223 -4.36 -3.28 1.68
CA LEU A 223 -5.05 -4.53 1.38
C LEU A 223 -4.93 -4.88 -0.11
N PHE A 224 -5.22 -3.94 -1.00
CA PHE A 224 -5.10 -4.12 -2.44
C PHE A 224 -3.67 -4.54 -2.85
N PHE A 225 -2.64 -3.86 -2.34
CA PHE A 225 -1.25 -4.20 -2.63
C PHE A 225 -0.86 -5.57 -2.04
N SER A 226 -1.34 -5.91 -0.84
CA SER A 226 -1.12 -7.23 -0.23
C SER A 226 -1.72 -8.35 -1.10
N LEU A 227 -2.92 -8.14 -1.63
CA LEU A 227 -3.55 -9.05 -2.60
C LEU A 227 -2.75 -9.15 -3.90
N LEU A 228 -2.27 -8.03 -4.46
CA LEU A 228 -1.42 -8.03 -5.65
C LEU A 228 -0.11 -8.80 -5.44
N ILE A 229 0.50 -8.71 -4.25
CA ILE A 229 1.72 -9.45 -3.91
C ILE A 229 1.45 -10.96 -3.83
N ALA A 230 0.29 -11.37 -3.34
CA ALA A 230 -0.12 -12.77 -3.26
C ALA A 230 -0.60 -13.34 -4.61
N LEU A 231 -1.08 -12.49 -5.52
CA LEU A 231 -1.71 -12.89 -6.78
C LEU A 231 -0.87 -13.86 -7.65
N PRO A 232 0.45 -13.72 -7.79
CA PRO A 232 1.27 -14.68 -8.56
C PRO A 232 1.24 -16.10 -8.00
N TYR A 233 0.94 -16.27 -6.71
CA TYR A 233 0.88 -17.57 -6.02
C TYR A 233 -0.54 -18.15 -5.96
N LEU A 234 -1.56 -17.41 -6.41
CA LEU A 234 -2.96 -17.81 -6.28
C LEU A 234 -3.24 -19.18 -6.90
N ARG A 235 -2.64 -19.46 -8.06
CA ARG A 235 -2.78 -20.76 -8.72
C ARG A 235 -2.21 -21.89 -7.87
N SER A 236 -1.01 -21.73 -7.33
CA SER A 236 -0.38 -22.72 -6.45
C SER A 236 -1.17 -22.92 -5.15
N LEU A 237 -1.75 -21.85 -4.59
CA LEU A 237 -2.62 -21.92 -3.42
C LEU A 237 -3.91 -22.71 -3.72
N ILE A 238 -4.56 -22.46 -4.85
CA ILE A 238 -5.75 -23.20 -5.30
C ILE A 238 -5.41 -24.67 -5.55
N ASP A 239 -4.31 -24.93 -6.25
CA ASP A 239 -3.85 -26.28 -6.55
C ASP A 239 -3.63 -27.08 -5.26
N PHE A 240 -3.01 -26.46 -4.25
CA PHE A 240 -2.72 -27.10 -2.97
C PHE A 240 -3.95 -27.26 -2.06
N PHE A 241 -4.67 -26.16 -1.77
CA PHE A 241 -5.75 -26.16 -0.77
C PHE A 241 -7.09 -26.69 -1.29
N LEU A 242 -7.43 -26.44 -2.55
CA LEU A 242 -8.73 -26.79 -3.11
C LEU A 242 -8.65 -28.04 -3.98
N LEU A 243 -7.66 -28.11 -4.86
CA LEU A 243 -7.54 -29.22 -5.81
C LEU A 243 -6.70 -30.39 -5.27
N HIS A 244 -6.08 -30.24 -4.10
CA HIS A 244 -5.25 -31.26 -3.44
C HIS A 244 -4.15 -31.84 -4.36
N LYS A 245 -3.59 -31.00 -5.24
CA LYS A 245 -2.50 -31.34 -6.16
C LYS A 245 -1.16 -30.88 -5.58
N PRO A 246 -0.07 -31.64 -5.85
CA PRO A 246 1.27 -31.16 -5.50
C PRO A 246 1.53 -29.84 -6.23
N SER A 247 1.88 -28.80 -5.47
CA SER A 247 2.16 -27.47 -6.01
C SER A 247 3.57 -27.06 -5.62
N GLN A 248 4.24 -26.32 -6.50
CA GLN A 248 5.52 -25.70 -6.21
C GLN A 248 5.36 -24.19 -6.26
N LEU A 249 5.94 -23.50 -5.28
CA LEU A 249 5.94 -22.05 -5.25
C LEU A 249 6.92 -21.51 -6.30
N THR A 250 6.42 -20.69 -7.19
CA THR A 250 7.23 -20.07 -8.24
C THR A 250 8.24 -19.12 -7.60
N SER A 251 9.54 -19.39 -7.77
CA SER A 251 10.56 -18.42 -7.36
C SER A 251 10.60 -17.27 -8.36
N ILE A 252 10.28 -16.05 -7.92
CA ILE A 252 10.50 -14.86 -8.75
C ILE A 252 12.02 -14.70 -8.92
N VAL A 253 12.52 -14.96 -10.12
CA VAL A 253 13.95 -14.81 -10.45
C VAL A 253 14.22 -13.34 -10.75
N TYR A 254 15.10 -12.72 -9.96
CA TYR A 254 15.45 -11.31 -10.12
C TYR A 254 16.65 -11.16 -11.06
N PRO A 255 16.62 -10.24 -12.03
CA PRO A 255 17.72 -9.99 -12.96
C PRO A 255 18.84 -9.12 -12.33
N LEU A 256 19.18 -9.33 -11.05
CA LEU A 256 20.32 -8.67 -10.41
C LEU A 256 21.56 -9.58 -10.52
N THR A 257 22.08 -9.68 -11.75
CA THR A 257 23.26 -10.50 -12.08
C THR A 257 24.57 -9.81 -11.68
N ASN A 258 24.61 -8.48 -11.72
CA ASN A 258 25.83 -7.69 -11.48
C ASN A 258 26.15 -7.55 -9.97
N LYS A 259 27.43 -7.74 -9.60
CA LYS A 259 27.97 -7.63 -8.23
C LYS A 259 27.64 -6.29 -7.57
N TRP A 260 27.77 -5.18 -8.29
CA TRP A 260 27.46 -3.84 -7.76
C TRP A 260 25.97 -3.65 -7.49
N LYS A 261 25.11 -4.17 -8.38
CA LYS A 261 23.65 -4.17 -8.17
C LYS A 261 23.25 -5.01 -6.96
N LYS A 262 23.97 -6.10 -6.66
CA LYS A 262 23.78 -6.89 -5.43
C LYS A 262 24.21 -6.13 -4.18
N ILE A 263 25.37 -5.44 -4.21
CA ILE A 263 25.85 -4.63 -3.09
C ILE A 263 24.87 -3.49 -2.79
N ILE A 264 24.42 -2.75 -3.82
CA ILE A 264 23.41 -1.70 -3.69
C ILE A 264 22.10 -2.28 -3.12
N TYR A 265 21.65 -3.43 -3.62
CA TYR A 265 20.45 -4.10 -3.10
C TYR A 265 20.58 -4.44 -1.61
N TRP A 266 21.70 -5.03 -1.20
CA TRP A 266 21.92 -5.40 0.20
C TRP A 266 22.12 -4.17 1.10
N GLY A 267 22.82 -3.13 0.63
CA GLY A 267 22.97 -1.86 1.34
C GLY A 267 21.63 -1.14 1.54
N ALA A 268 20.83 -1.02 0.47
CA ALA A 268 19.48 -0.47 0.57
C ALA A 268 18.60 -1.31 1.51
N LYS A 269 18.68 -2.64 1.42
CA LYS A 269 17.92 -3.52 2.29
C LYS A 269 18.33 -3.39 3.77
N ALA A 270 19.62 -3.30 4.06
CA ALA A 270 20.12 -3.12 5.42
C ALA A 270 19.68 -1.77 5.99
N TYR A 271 19.75 -0.70 5.19
CA TYR A 271 19.25 0.61 5.56
C TYR A 271 17.75 0.60 5.88
N PHE A 272 16.92 0.01 5.01
CA PHE A 272 15.47 -0.05 5.24
C PHE A 272 15.04 -0.96 6.39
N VAL A 273 15.84 -1.95 6.77
CA VAL A 273 15.56 -2.79 7.93
C VAL A 273 16.07 -2.15 9.23
N GLY A 274 17.06 -1.25 9.14
CA GLY A 274 17.63 -0.53 10.28
C GLY A 274 16.99 0.83 10.58
N LEU A 275 16.14 1.34 9.68
CA LEU A 275 15.24 2.48 9.90
C LEU A 275 14.04 2.04 10.75
#